data_AF-A0A3D6DDY2-F1
#
_entry.id   AF-A0A3D6DDY2-F1
#
_cell.length_a   1.000
_cell.length_b   1.000
_cell.length_c   1.000
_cell.angle_alpha   90.00
_cell.angle_beta   90.00
_cell.angle_gamma   90.00
#
_symmetry.space_group_name_H-M   'P 1'
#
loop_
_entity.id
_entity.type
_entity.pdbx_description
1 polymer ?
#
loop_
_entity_poly.entity_id
_entity_poly.type
_entity_poly.pdbx_seq_one_letter_code
_entity_poly.pdbx_strand_id
1 'polypeptide(L)'
;MLKILTFLGTGSYKSNTIRINGFTRIHKIFPIALAEYKLLNVPKESLELIFFLTPESKAHENWNEHTKPHLDCMKIKYRVVDITADINPIELVRKMMEVVNEGDEVILDTTHSFRSIPITAAIISLYLREAKNVNVRIFYGLYDGVSKFTEALDLTNVIDMADWLYAARLFKEYGYSKPLGKLVKERNSSIRTNPDIKEKPEKLSKLQGDLQNLSTALRLGSIRSIREYVRKLIALFEGSQHELMGELERFAPELYPLVPSMLERYRKIDTGRKTVELDEKELDAERELLKFYLDTEDLGMALRLAREYLVNVALYKRGLKEKVLDRKTRESVTFPEENFIRDARNHVAHFGFNEDNLPSQKKIEDRLKALAKKNPDELFEEYERAETKSVKAVLSPLGTSKGALFTILKHFKPDVLVIVTSKQAAENVPEILEKAGFSGKHHVVLVNDPFTGVDEVEKVVEEARKYLEENGVREVVINLTGGTSLLGYMVERIRDGIRYGRKITTVLAVDRRPYEEQKVNPYVVGEILELPRG
;
A
#
# COMPACT_ATOMS: atom_id res chain seq x y z
N MET A 1 2.73 -13.69 36.96
CA MET A 1 2.30 -14.81 37.84
C MET A 1 1.67 -15.88 36.96
N LEU A 2 1.69 -17.17 37.32
CA LEU A 2 0.95 -18.21 36.60
C LEU A 2 -0.47 -18.30 37.14
N LYS A 3 -1.47 -18.14 36.28
CA LYS A 3 -2.89 -18.19 36.62
C LYS A 3 -3.58 -19.33 35.89
N ILE A 4 -4.23 -20.22 36.64
CA ILE A 4 -5.09 -21.26 36.07
C ILE A 4 -6.54 -20.80 36.19
N LEU A 5 -7.15 -20.43 35.06
CA LEU A 5 -8.56 -20.10 34.96
C LEU A 5 -9.33 -21.39 34.71
N THR A 6 -10.22 -21.76 35.63
CA THR A 6 -10.93 -23.05 35.57
C THR A 6 -12.39 -22.90 36.01
N PHE A 7 -13.18 -23.93 35.73
CA PHE A 7 -14.59 -24.03 36.03
C PHE A 7 -14.84 -25.29 36.85
N LEU A 8 -15.95 -25.33 37.57
CA LEU A 8 -16.48 -26.57 38.14
C LEU A 8 -17.97 -26.64 37.87
N GLY A 9 -18.43 -27.84 37.54
CA GLY A 9 -19.84 -28.19 37.45
C GLY A 9 -20.29 -29.04 38.63
N THR A 10 -21.57 -29.43 38.59
CA THR A 10 -22.24 -30.28 39.59
C THR A 10 -22.32 -31.75 39.15
N GLY A 11 -21.46 -32.16 38.20
CA GLY A 11 -21.41 -33.55 37.73
C GLY A 11 -20.80 -34.47 38.79
N SER A 12 -21.18 -35.76 38.75
CA SER A 12 -20.60 -36.77 39.65
C SER A 12 -19.19 -37.16 39.19
N TYR A 13 -18.18 -36.47 39.73
CA TYR A 13 -16.78 -36.70 39.36
C TYR A 13 -16.22 -37.95 40.04
N LYS A 14 -15.77 -38.90 39.22
CA LYS A 14 -15.18 -40.15 39.69
C LYS A 14 -13.69 -40.00 39.90
N SER A 15 -13.18 -40.59 40.98
CA SER A 15 -11.73 -40.73 41.16
C SER A 15 -11.15 -41.53 40.00
N ASN A 16 -10.12 -40.97 39.37
CA ASN A 16 -9.49 -41.53 38.19
C ASN A 16 -8.00 -41.16 38.19
N THR A 17 -7.24 -41.76 37.30
CA THR A 17 -5.81 -41.47 37.17
C THR A 17 -5.61 -40.43 36.06
N ILE A 18 -5.20 -39.22 36.45
CA ILE A 18 -4.96 -38.09 35.55
C ILE A 18 -3.49 -38.12 35.10
N ARG A 19 -3.26 -38.05 33.79
CA ARG A 19 -1.93 -38.02 33.16
C ARG A 19 -1.70 -36.69 32.45
N ILE A 20 -0.54 -36.06 32.72
CA ILE A 20 -0.15 -34.76 32.17
C ILE A 20 1.33 -34.80 31.80
N ASN A 21 1.68 -34.94 30.52
CA ASN A 21 3.09 -34.97 30.05
C ASN A 21 3.99 -35.90 30.89
N GLY A 22 3.53 -37.12 31.17
CA GLY A 22 4.25 -38.11 31.99
C GLY A 22 4.03 -37.98 33.51
N PHE A 23 3.56 -36.83 34.01
CA PHE A 23 3.08 -36.71 35.40
C PHE A 23 1.78 -37.50 35.56
N THR A 24 1.65 -38.22 36.68
CA THR A 24 0.46 -39.03 36.98
C THR A 24 -0.04 -38.75 38.38
N ARG A 25 -1.35 -38.55 38.53
CA ARG A 25 -1.98 -38.29 39.82
C ARG A 25 -3.38 -38.90 39.89
N ILE A 26 -3.68 -39.62 40.98
CA ILE A 26 -5.04 -40.07 41.26
C ILE A 26 -5.80 -38.92 41.91
N HIS A 27 -6.79 -38.38 41.22
CA HIS A 27 -7.66 -37.34 41.74
C HIS A 27 -8.99 -37.33 40.98
N LYS A 28 -10.07 -36.80 41.59
CA LYS A 28 -11.36 -36.62 40.90
C LYS A 28 -11.53 -35.25 40.25
N ILE A 29 -10.84 -34.23 40.78
CA ILE A 29 -10.87 -32.84 40.28
C ILE A 29 -9.64 -32.59 39.41
N PHE A 30 -9.84 -32.36 38.11
CA PHE A 30 -8.75 -32.11 37.17
C PHE A 30 -7.89 -30.87 37.48
N PRO A 31 -8.46 -29.67 37.75
CA PRO A 31 -7.66 -28.48 38.03
C PRO A 31 -6.71 -28.61 39.22
N ILE A 32 -6.98 -29.52 40.16
CA ILE A 32 -6.08 -29.83 41.27
C ILE A 32 -4.85 -30.59 40.78
N ALA A 33 -5.03 -31.65 39.98
CA ALA A 33 -3.91 -32.39 39.39
C ALA A 33 -3.08 -31.49 38.46
N LEU A 34 -3.74 -30.59 37.71
CA LEU A 34 -3.06 -29.60 36.87
C LEU A 34 -2.23 -28.61 37.70
N ALA A 35 -2.74 -28.13 38.82
CA ALA A 35 -1.99 -27.26 39.74
C ALA A 35 -0.77 -27.98 40.33
N GLU A 36 -0.95 -29.21 40.83
CA GLU A 36 0.15 -30.02 41.37
C GLU A 36 1.24 -30.28 40.32
N TYR A 37 0.86 -30.58 39.08
CA TYR A 37 1.80 -30.70 37.97
C TYR A 37 2.60 -29.41 37.75
N LYS A 38 1.96 -28.24 37.78
CA LYS A 38 2.65 -26.95 37.58
C LYS A 38 3.57 -26.59 38.73
N LEU A 39 3.23 -26.98 39.96
CA LEU A 39 4.09 -26.80 41.13
C LEU A 39 5.41 -27.59 41.06
N LEU A 40 5.57 -28.54 40.13
CA LEU A 40 6.87 -29.18 39.88
C LEU A 40 7.91 -28.21 39.31
N ASN A 41 7.47 -27.16 38.62
CA ASN A 41 8.34 -26.25 37.87
C ASN A 41 8.12 -24.77 38.21
N VAL A 42 7.11 -24.44 39.03
CA VAL A 42 6.76 -23.07 39.38
C VAL A 42 6.66 -22.94 40.89
N PRO A 43 7.29 -21.91 41.49
CA PRO A 43 7.15 -21.63 42.92
C PRO A 43 5.68 -21.43 43.29
N LYS A 44 5.31 -21.90 44.48
CA LYS A 44 3.91 -21.94 44.93
C LYS A 44 3.28 -20.55 45.04
N GLU A 45 4.03 -19.56 45.50
CA GLU A 45 3.65 -18.15 45.58
C GLU A 45 3.41 -17.51 44.20
N SER A 46 3.91 -18.14 43.14
CA SER A 46 3.75 -17.70 41.75
C SER A 46 2.60 -18.40 41.02
N LEU A 47 1.81 -19.24 41.71
CA LEU A 47 0.64 -19.92 41.17
C LEU A 47 -0.65 -19.43 41.85
N GLU A 48 -1.64 -19.02 41.06
CA GLU A 48 -2.99 -18.69 41.53
C GLU A 48 -4.05 -19.45 40.69
N LEU A 49 -4.95 -20.18 41.35
CA LEU A 49 -6.12 -20.77 40.68
C LEU A 49 -7.31 -19.83 40.78
N ILE A 50 -8.02 -19.63 39.66
CA ILE A 50 -9.21 -18.78 39.62
C ILE A 50 -10.38 -19.63 39.15
N PHE A 51 -11.33 -19.86 40.04
CA PHE A 51 -12.51 -20.67 39.80
C PHE A 51 -13.70 -19.79 39.43
N PHE A 52 -14.24 -19.97 38.22
CA PHE A 52 -15.47 -19.33 37.77
C PHE A 52 -16.65 -20.27 38.12
N LEU A 53 -17.37 -19.94 39.20
CA LEU A 53 -18.40 -20.81 39.77
C LEU A 53 -19.78 -20.18 39.70
N THR A 54 -20.79 -21.00 39.41
CA THR A 54 -22.19 -20.62 39.64
C THR A 54 -22.56 -20.82 41.12
N PRO A 55 -23.66 -20.23 41.61
CA PRO A 55 -24.15 -20.48 42.96
C PRO A 55 -24.31 -21.97 43.28
N GLU A 56 -24.80 -22.76 42.31
CA GLU A 56 -24.99 -24.21 42.46
C GLU A 56 -23.65 -24.95 42.56
N SER A 57 -22.69 -24.67 41.68
CA SER A 57 -21.36 -25.28 41.73
C SER A 57 -20.61 -24.94 43.03
N LYS A 58 -20.80 -23.72 43.55
CA LYS A 58 -20.20 -23.26 44.81
C LYS A 58 -20.81 -23.94 46.04
N ALA A 59 -22.07 -24.37 45.96
CA ALA A 59 -22.73 -25.14 47.02
C ALA A 59 -22.45 -26.66 46.94
N HIS A 60 -21.99 -27.16 45.79
CA HIS A 60 -21.82 -28.59 45.52
C HIS A 60 -20.59 -29.23 46.22
N GLU A 61 -20.64 -30.55 46.44
CA GLU A 61 -19.54 -31.36 47.05
C GLU A 61 -18.21 -31.22 46.30
N ASN A 62 -18.26 -31.09 44.98
CA ASN A 62 -17.07 -30.90 44.13
C ASN A 62 -16.24 -29.71 44.60
N TRP A 63 -16.87 -28.62 45.03
CA TRP A 63 -16.18 -27.46 45.57
C TRP A 63 -15.89 -27.64 47.06
N ASN A 64 -16.93 -27.86 47.87
CA ASN A 64 -16.86 -27.75 49.33
C ASN A 64 -16.12 -28.91 50.01
N GLU A 65 -16.17 -30.12 49.45
CA GLU A 65 -15.58 -31.31 50.06
C GLU A 65 -14.29 -31.74 49.37
N HIS A 66 -14.13 -31.44 48.07
CA HIS A 66 -13.05 -32.01 47.27
C HIS A 66 -12.04 -30.99 46.75
N THR A 67 -12.45 -29.77 46.40
CA THR A 67 -11.54 -28.77 45.83
C THR A 67 -10.99 -27.84 46.91
N LYS A 68 -11.86 -27.13 47.62
CA LYS A 68 -11.46 -26.10 48.58
C LYS A 68 -10.61 -26.66 49.73
N PRO A 69 -10.98 -27.76 50.41
CA PRO A 69 -10.17 -28.32 51.50
C PRO A 69 -8.77 -28.76 51.03
N HIS A 70 -8.65 -29.25 49.79
CA HIS A 70 -7.36 -29.66 49.22
C HIS A 70 -6.47 -28.44 48.95
N LEU A 71 -7.02 -27.38 48.37
CA LEU A 71 -6.30 -26.11 48.15
C LEU A 71 -5.83 -25.49 49.48
N ASP A 72 -6.69 -25.47 50.49
CA ASP A 72 -6.39 -24.95 51.83
C ASP A 72 -5.28 -25.79 52.50
N CYS A 73 -5.39 -27.13 52.46
CA CYS A 73 -4.39 -28.06 53.00
C CYS A 73 -3.03 -27.88 52.32
N MET A 74 -3.03 -27.81 50.99
CA MET A 74 -1.82 -27.55 50.21
C MET A 74 -1.39 -26.08 50.26
N LYS A 75 -2.13 -25.17 50.91
CA LYS A 75 -1.93 -23.71 50.93
C LYS A 75 -1.72 -23.08 49.55
N ILE A 76 -2.38 -23.59 48.51
CA ILE A 76 -2.28 -23.04 47.15
C ILE A 76 -3.19 -21.80 47.07
N LYS A 77 -2.70 -20.71 46.49
CA LYS A 77 -3.50 -19.47 46.35
C LYS A 77 -4.65 -19.70 45.37
N TYR A 78 -5.87 -19.34 45.76
CA TYR A 78 -7.02 -19.38 44.87
C TYR A 78 -7.96 -18.19 45.05
N ARG A 79 -8.77 -17.94 44.02
CA ARG A 79 -9.84 -16.95 43.98
C ARG A 79 -11.09 -17.58 43.39
N VAL A 80 -12.26 -17.18 43.89
CA VAL A 80 -13.56 -17.54 43.31
C VAL A 80 -14.15 -16.30 42.64
N VAL A 81 -14.60 -16.45 41.41
CA VAL A 81 -15.32 -15.44 40.64
C VAL A 81 -16.73 -15.98 40.41
N ASP A 82 -17.73 -15.26 40.92
CA ASP A 82 -19.13 -15.66 40.75
C ASP A 82 -19.58 -15.37 39.31
N ILE A 83 -20.14 -16.40 38.64
CA ILE A 83 -20.72 -16.33 37.30
C ILE A 83 -22.15 -16.90 37.31
N THR A 84 -22.97 -16.54 36.32
CA THR A 84 -24.26 -17.20 36.12
C THR A 84 -24.09 -18.39 35.18
N ALA A 85 -25.01 -19.35 35.24
CA ALA A 85 -24.92 -20.51 34.37
C ALA A 85 -25.13 -20.13 32.89
N ASP A 86 -25.92 -19.10 32.62
CA ASP A 86 -26.26 -18.54 31.31
C ASP A 86 -25.33 -17.39 30.88
N ILE A 87 -24.19 -17.21 31.55
CA ILE A 87 -23.24 -16.14 31.24
C ILE A 87 -22.87 -16.16 29.75
N ASN A 88 -23.01 -15.00 29.12
CA ASN A 88 -22.61 -14.87 27.72
C ASN A 88 -21.07 -14.78 27.60
N PRO A 89 -20.49 -15.15 26.44
CA PRO A 89 -19.04 -15.18 26.28
C PRO A 89 -18.34 -13.84 26.54
N ILE A 90 -18.93 -12.70 26.16
CA ILE A 90 -18.31 -11.37 26.33
C ILE A 90 -18.23 -11.00 27.81
N GLU A 91 -19.28 -11.26 28.58
CA GLU A 91 -19.28 -11.02 30.02
C GLU A 91 -18.27 -11.94 30.73
N LEU A 92 -18.14 -13.19 30.29
CA LEU A 92 -17.13 -14.11 30.80
C LEU A 92 -15.71 -13.60 30.51
N VAL A 93 -15.44 -13.10 29.30
CA VAL A 93 -14.17 -12.43 28.96
C VAL A 93 -13.91 -11.26 29.90
N ARG A 94 -14.89 -10.39 30.14
CA ARG A 94 -14.75 -9.25 31.06
C ARG A 94 -14.35 -9.70 32.46
N LYS A 95 -15.04 -10.69 33.04
CA LYS A 95 -14.72 -11.24 34.36
C LYS A 95 -13.32 -11.88 34.39
N MET A 96 -12.89 -12.54 33.31
CA MET A 96 -11.53 -13.07 33.21
C MET A 96 -10.47 -11.96 33.11
N MET A 97 -10.75 -10.87 32.38
CA MET A 97 -9.85 -9.73 32.28
C MET A 97 -9.67 -8.99 33.60
N GLU A 98 -10.67 -8.98 34.50
CA GLU A 98 -10.56 -8.36 35.83
C GLU A 98 -9.55 -9.09 36.73
N VAL A 99 -9.30 -10.37 36.47
CA VAL A 99 -8.43 -11.22 37.29
C VAL A 99 -7.09 -11.52 36.63
N VAL A 100 -6.91 -11.19 35.35
CA VAL A 100 -5.66 -11.34 34.60
C VAL A 100 -4.97 -9.98 34.45
N ASN A 101 -3.69 -9.93 34.79
CA ASN A 101 -2.84 -8.76 34.69
C ASN A 101 -1.82 -8.93 33.56
N GLU A 102 -1.26 -7.82 33.08
CA GLU A 102 -0.15 -7.85 32.14
C GLU A 102 1.06 -8.59 32.75
N GLY A 103 1.75 -9.38 31.92
CA GLY A 103 2.87 -10.22 32.35
C GLY A 103 2.47 -11.52 33.07
N ASP A 104 1.18 -11.82 33.21
CA ASP A 104 0.74 -13.14 33.66
C ASP A 104 0.91 -14.21 32.57
N GLU A 105 1.21 -15.43 33.00
CA GLU A 105 1.01 -16.63 32.19
C GLU A 105 -0.34 -17.22 32.54
N VAL A 106 -1.16 -17.53 31.54
CA VAL A 106 -2.53 -18.00 31.75
C VAL A 106 -2.69 -19.41 31.21
N ILE A 107 -3.31 -20.28 32.00
CA ILE A 107 -3.81 -21.57 31.55
C ILE A 107 -5.32 -21.55 31.69
N LEU A 108 -6.02 -21.73 30.58
CA LEU A 108 -7.46 -21.91 30.55
C LEU A 108 -7.77 -23.41 30.56
N ASP A 109 -8.28 -23.89 31.69
CA ASP A 109 -8.75 -25.26 31.87
C ASP A 109 -10.25 -25.35 31.53
N THR A 110 -10.56 -26.12 30.50
CA THR A 110 -11.93 -26.30 30.02
C THR A 110 -12.56 -27.63 30.45
N THR A 111 -11.84 -28.46 31.22
CA THR A 111 -12.21 -29.86 31.54
C THR A 111 -13.57 -29.98 32.21
N HIS A 112 -13.85 -29.10 33.17
CA HIS A 112 -15.11 -29.09 33.92
C HIS A 112 -15.97 -27.87 33.59
N SER A 113 -15.68 -27.21 32.46
CA SER A 113 -16.54 -26.16 31.93
C SER A 113 -17.85 -26.74 31.40
N PHE A 114 -18.89 -25.92 31.34
CA PHE A 114 -20.26 -26.37 31.06
C PHE A 114 -20.85 -25.62 29.85
N ARG A 115 -21.84 -26.24 29.22
CA ARG A 115 -22.61 -25.67 28.10
C ARG A 115 -21.69 -25.26 26.94
N SER A 116 -21.78 -24.02 26.48
CA SER A 116 -20.99 -23.50 25.35
C SER A 116 -19.58 -23.03 25.72
N ILE A 117 -19.23 -22.98 27.02
CA ILE A 117 -17.91 -22.50 27.48
C ILE A 117 -16.74 -23.30 26.88
N PRO A 118 -16.76 -24.66 26.80
CA PRO A 118 -15.67 -25.40 26.16
C PRO A 118 -15.44 -24.97 24.71
N ILE A 119 -16.52 -24.67 23.98
CA ILE A 119 -16.46 -24.25 22.56
C ILE A 119 -15.95 -22.82 22.45
N THR A 120 -16.35 -21.92 23.35
CA THR A 120 -15.99 -20.50 23.30
C THR A 120 -14.63 -20.19 23.94
N ALA A 121 -14.04 -21.14 24.67
CA ALA A 121 -12.75 -21.00 25.33
C ALA A 121 -11.61 -20.55 24.40
N ALA A 122 -11.57 -21.07 23.17
CA ALA A 122 -10.58 -20.66 22.16
C ALA A 122 -10.75 -19.21 21.72
N ILE A 123 -11.98 -18.69 21.67
CA ILE A 123 -12.23 -17.27 21.35
C ILE A 123 -11.87 -16.40 22.55
N ILE A 124 -12.24 -16.84 23.76
CA ILE A 124 -11.92 -16.14 25.01
C ILE A 124 -10.40 -15.99 25.20
N SER A 125 -9.62 -17.04 24.91
CA SER A 125 -8.16 -16.98 25.00
C SER A 125 -7.57 -15.94 24.04
N LEU A 126 -8.10 -15.80 22.82
CA LEU A 126 -7.69 -14.76 21.87
C LEU A 126 -7.95 -13.35 22.44
N TYR A 127 -9.11 -13.11 23.04
CA TYR A 127 -9.38 -11.81 23.70
C TYR A 127 -8.42 -11.52 24.84
N LEU A 128 -8.11 -12.52 25.67
CA LEU A 128 -7.16 -12.34 26.78
C LEU A 128 -5.75 -12.04 26.26
N ARG A 129 -5.28 -12.75 25.24
CA ARG A 129 -3.98 -12.50 24.61
C ARG A 129 -3.89 -11.06 24.10
N GLU A 130 -4.89 -10.60 23.38
CA GLU A 130 -4.89 -9.27 22.76
C GLU A 130 -5.07 -8.14 23.79
N ALA A 131 -6.05 -8.25 24.68
CA ALA A 131 -6.41 -7.17 25.61
C ALA A 131 -5.47 -7.05 26.81
N LYS A 132 -4.77 -8.13 27.19
CA LYS A 132 -3.89 -8.15 28.36
C LYS A 132 -2.42 -8.42 28.01
N ASN A 133 -2.10 -8.67 26.75
CA ASN A 133 -0.75 -8.99 26.29
C ASN A 133 -0.10 -10.14 27.10
N VAL A 134 -0.88 -11.21 27.31
CA VAL A 134 -0.48 -12.40 28.09
C VAL A 134 -0.35 -13.63 27.19
N ASN A 135 0.45 -14.61 27.61
CA ASN A 135 0.45 -15.92 26.98
C ASN A 135 -0.67 -16.78 27.57
N VAL A 136 -1.51 -17.37 26.71
CA VAL A 136 -2.63 -18.21 27.11
C VAL A 136 -2.47 -19.60 26.52
N ARG A 137 -2.45 -20.62 27.37
CA ARG A 137 -2.53 -22.03 26.98
C ARG A 137 -3.91 -22.60 27.30
N ILE A 138 -4.38 -23.57 26.52
CA ILE A 138 -5.65 -24.26 26.80
C ILE A 138 -5.36 -25.71 27.17
N PHE A 139 -5.89 -26.14 28.30
CA PHE A 139 -5.81 -27.53 28.75
C PHE A 139 -7.20 -28.14 28.83
N TYR A 140 -7.30 -29.40 28.40
CA TYR A 140 -8.53 -30.19 28.49
C TYR A 140 -8.22 -31.61 28.96
N GLY A 141 -8.83 -32.04 30.05
CA GLY A 141 -8.79 -33.42 30.53
C GLY A 141 -9.77 -34.29 29.77
N LEU A 142 -9.27 -35.12 28.85
CA LEU A 142 -10.05 -36.13 28.15
C LEU A 142 -10.22 -37.36 29.05
N TYR A 143 -11.37 -37.45 29.73
CA TYR A 143 -11.71 -38.61 30.56
C TYR A 143 -12.17 -39.80 29.71
N ASP A 144 -11.58 -40.95 29.95
CA ASP A 144 -12.01 -42.25 29.42
C ASP A 144 -12.68 -43.06 30.53
N GLY A 145 -14.00 -43.26 30.38
CA GLY A 145 -14.82 -44.01 31.34
C GLY A 145 -14.50 -45.51 31.42
N VAL A 146 -13.88 -46.09 30.38
CA VAL A 146 -13.52 -47.52 30.34
C VAL A 146 -12.23 -47.75 31.12
N SER A 147 -11.17 -47.02 30.75
CA SER A 147 -9.85 -47.19 31.36
C SER A 147 -9.70 -46.47 32.70
N LYS A 148 -10.63 -45.57 33.04
CA LYS A 148 -10.58 -44.68 34.22
C LYS A 148 -9.31 -43.83 34.25
N PHE A 149 -8.81 -43.43 33.08
CA PHE A 149 -7.76 -42.43 32.94
C PHE A 149 -8.36 -41.11 32.44
N THR A 150 -7.73 -40.00 32.82
CA THR A 150 -7.92 -38.70 32.17
C THR A 150 -6.60 -38.29 31.55
N GLU A 151 -6.58 -38.11 30.22
CA GLU A 151 -5.40 -37.57 29.53
C GLU A 151 -5.53 -36.06 29.41
N ALA A 152 -4.53 -35.31 29.88
CA ALA A 152 -4.49 -33.87 29.64
C ALA A 152 -3.99 -33.57 28.23
N LEU A 153 -4.86 -32.96 27.43
CA LEU A 153 -4.54 -32.46 26.11
C LEU A 153 -4.20 -30.97 26.21
N ASP A 154 -3.06 -30.57 25.65
CA ASP A 154 -2.72 -29.18 25.40
C ASP A 154 -3.32 -28.77 24.04
N LEU A 155 -4.36 -27.93 24.08
CA LEU A 155 -5.09 -27.46 22.90
C LEU A 155 -4.66 -26.06 22.46
N THR A 156 -3.48 -25.60 22.90
CA THR A 156 -2.94 -24.28 22.53
C THR A 156 -2.76 -24.13 21.02
N ASN A 157 -2.53 -25.23 20.29
CA ASN A 157 -2.42 -25.26 18.83
C ASN A 157 -3.65 -24.69 18.10
N VAL A 158 -4.85 -24.79 18.70
CA VAL A 158 -6.08 -24.20 18.14
C VAL A 158 -5.99 -22.67 18.10
N ILE A 159 -5.33 -22.07 19.08
CA ILE A 159 -5.10 -20.62 19.13
C ILE A 159 -4.05 -20.24 18.08
N ASP A 160 -2.98 -21.02 17.93
CA ASP A 160 -1.93 -20.76 16.95
C ASP A 160 -2.49 -20.77 15.51
N MET A 161 -3.44 -21.66 15.20
CA MET A 161 -4.13 -21.67 13.91
C MET A 161 -4.84 -20.34 13.61
N ALA A 162 -5.40 -19.67 14.62
CA ALA A 162 -6.05 -18.38 14.44
C ALA A 162 -5.03 -17.27 14.08
N ASP A 163 -3.83 -17.32 14.67
CA ASP A 163 -2.74 -16.38 14.35
C ASP A 163 -2.30 -16.53 12.87
N TRP A 164 -2.14 -17.78 12.39
CA TRP A 164 -1.82 -18.06 10.99
C TRP A 164 -2.92 -17.60 10.04
N LEU A 165 -4.18 -17.88 10.37
CA LEU A 165 -5.33 -17.46 9.57
C LEU A 165 -5.41 -15.93 9.45
N TYR A 166 -5.26 -15.23 10.57
CA TYR A 166 -5.24 -13.77 10.60
C TYR A 166 -4.09 -13.19 9.77
N ALA A 167 -2.89 -13.71 9.96
CA ALA A 167 -1.70 -13.26 9.24
C ALA A 167 -1.80 -13.51 7.72
N ALA A 168 -2.30 -14.68 7.32
CA ALA A 168 -2.54 -15.01 5.91
C ALA A 168 -3.62 -14.10 5.30
N ARG A 169 -4.69 -13.79 6.05
CA ARG A 169 -5.74 -12.87 5.62
C ARG A 169 -5.18 -11.46 5.39
N LEU A 170 -4.40 -10.92 6.32
CA LEU A 170 -3.77 -9.61 6.17
C LEU A 170 -2.88 -9.51 4.93
N PHE A 171 -2.12 -10.57 4.64
CA PHE A 171 -1.30 -10.61 3.43
C PHE A 171 -2.16 -10.76 2.16
N LYS A 172 -3.18 -11.62 2.18
CA LYS A 172 -4.09 -11.83 1.05
C LYS A 172 -4.88 -10.57 0.67
N GLU A 173 -5.46 -9.89 1.67
CA GLU A 173 -6.33 -8.74 1.46
C GLU A 173 -5.53 -7.45 1.26
N TYR A 174 -4.55 -7.18 2.12
CA TYR A 174 -3.87 -5.87 2.19
C TYR A 174 -2.40 -5.89 1.76
N GLY A 175 -1.84 -7.07 1.42
CA GLY A 175 -0.41 -7.21 1.16
C GLY A 175 0.48 -6.95 2.37
N TYR A 176 -0.07 -7.01 3.58
CA TYR A 176 0.71 -6.86 4.81
C TYR A 176 1.25 -8.20 5.27
N SER A 177 2.56 -8.39 5.07
CA SER A 177 3.21 -9.66 5.33
C SER A 177 3.94 -9.74 6.66
N LYS A 178 4.11 -8.62 7.37
CA LYS A 178 4.89 -8.58 8.62
C LYS A 178 4.45 -9.63 9.65
N PRO A 179 3.13 -9.79 9.95
CA PRO A 179 2.67 -10.84 10.86
C PRO A 179 2.99 -12.25 10.36
N LEU A 180 2.71 -12.52 9.07
CA LEU A 180 2.93 -13.84 8.48
C LEU A 180 4.43 -14.19 8.43
N GLY A 181 5.28 -13.25 8.04
CA GLY A 181 6.72 -13.41 8.07
C GLY A 181 7.25 -13.65 9.48
N LYS A 182 6.69 -13.01 10.51
CA LYS A 182 7.06 -13.29 11.91
C LYS A 182 6.74 -14.74 12.29
N LEU A 183 5.54 -15.23 11.99
CA LEU A 183 5.14 -16.62 12.27
C LEU A 183 6.03 -17.64 11.54
N VAL A 184 6.31 -17.42 10.26
CA VAL A 184 7.22 -18.27 9.47
C VAL A 184 8.62 -18.28 10.08
N LYS A 185 9.12 -17.11 10.50
CA LYS A 185 10.44 -16.99 11.13
C LYS A 185 10.50 -17.75 12.46
N GLU A 186 9.52 -17.53 13.34
CA GLU A 186 9.44 -18.17 14.65
C GLU A 186 9.32 -19.69 14.52
N ARG A 187 8.45 -20.17 13.62
CA ARG A 187 8.32 -21.61 13.33
C ARG A 187 9.63 -22.19 12.82
N ASN A 188 10.26 -21.57 11.83
CA ASN A 188 11.56 -22.02 11.30
C ASN A 188 12.65 -22.04 12.39
N SER A 189 12.74 -21.00 13.22
CA SER A 189 13.68 -20.96 14.35
C SER A 189 13.43 -22.10 15.33
N SER A 190 12.18 -22.31 15.75
CA SER A 190 11.82 -23.38 16.70
C SER A 190 12.20 -24.78 16.19
N ILE A 191 12.00 -25.03 14.89
CA ILE A 191 12.35 -26.31 14.25
C ILE A 191 13.87 -26.47 14.20
N ARG A 192 14.61 -25.44 13.80
CA ARG A 192 16.07 -25.52 13.67
C ARG A 192 16.76 -25.72 15.01
N THR A 193 16.25 -25.13 16.09
CA THR A 193 16.82 -25.27 17.44
C THR A 193 16.41 -26.56 18.14
N ASN A 194 15.37 -27.27 17.66
CA ASN A 194 14.93 -28.52 18.27
C ASN A 194 15.82 -29.70 17.81
N PRO A 195 16.55 -30.40 18.72
CA PRO A 195 17.41 -31.52 18.35
C PRO A 195 16.66 -32.77 17.90
N ASP A 196 15.39 -32.94 18.29
CA ASP A 196 14.59 -34.13 17.98
C ASP A 196 14.10 -34.15 16.53
N ILE A 197 14.05 -32.99 15.88
CA ILE A 197 13.62 -32.85 14.50
C ILE A 197 14.84 -32.98 13.58
N LYS A 198 15.02 -34.15 12.94
CA LYS A 198 16.18 -34.42 12.08
C LYS A 198 16.16 -33.64 10.77
N GLU A 199 15.00 -33.53 10.12
CA GLU A 199 14.84 -32.81 8.86
C GLU A 199 14.57 -31.32 9.14
N LYS A 200 15.32 -30.42 8.49
CA LYS A 200 15.17 -28.97 8.68
C LYS A 200 14.63 -28.34 7.40
N PRO A 201 13.73 -27.35 7.50
CA PRO A 201 13.26 -26.61 6.32
C PRO A 201 14.38 -25.75 5.73
N GLU A 202 14.46 -25.72 4.41
CA GLU A 202 15.42 -24.92 3.64
C GLU A 202 14.76 -23.68 3.05
N LYS A 203 13.52 -23.82 2.54
CA LYS A 203 12.83 -22.78 1.78
C LYS A 203 11.94 -21.88 2.63
N LEU A 204 11.49 -22.30 3.82
CA LEU A 204 10.70 -21.44 4.74
C LEU A 204 11.38 -20.09 5.01
N SER A 205 12.71 -20.08 5.19
CA SER A 205 13.47 -18.85 5.45
C SER A 205 13.40 -17.87 4.27
N LYS A 206 13.37 -18.38 3.05
CA LYS A 206 13.26 -17.58 1.82
C LYS A 206 11.84 -17.02 1.65
N LEU A 207 10.82 -17.82 1.98
CA LEU A 207 9.42 -17.36 1.99
C LEU A 207 9.25 -16.12 2.88
N GLN A 208 9.85 -16.11 4.08
CA GLN A 208 9.83 -14.95 4.97
C GLN A 208 10.38 -13.69 4.27
N GLY A 209 11.55 -13.79 3.64
CA GLY A 209 12.21 -12.66 2.99
C GLY A 209 11.39 -12.11 1.81
N ASP A 210 10.90 -12.99 0.94
CA ASP A 210 10.13 -12.59 -0.24
C ASP A 210 8.78 -11.97 0.14
N LEU A 211 8.12 -12.49 1.18
CA LEU A 211 6.92 -11.88 1.77
C LEU A 211 7.18 -10.45 2.26
N GLN A 212 8.24 -10.22 3.04
CA GLN A 212 8.56 -8.90 3.61
C GLN A 212 8.94 -7.87 2.53
N ASN A 213 9.74 -8.31 1.56
CA ASN A 213 10.16 -7.47 0.44
C ASN A 213 8.99 -7.07 -0.45
N LEU A 214 8.08 -8.01 -0.76
CA LEU A 214 6.88 -7.70 -1.54
C LEU A 214 5.97 -6.70 -0.82
N SER A 215 5.72 -6.89 0.47
CA SER A 215 4.92 -5.96 1.26
C SER A 215 5.51 -4.55 1.26
N THR A 216 6.83 -4.44 1.38
CA THR A 216 7.55 -3.16 1.28
C THR A 216 7.43 -2.54 -0.10
N ALA A 217 7.59 -3.33 -1.16
CA ALA A 217 7.50 -2.86 -2.54
C ALA A 217 6.11 -2.31 -2.89
N LEU A 218 5.05 -2.99 -2.43
CA LEU A 218 3.66 -2.52 -2.59
C LEU A 218 3.45 -1.17 -1.89
N ARG A 219 3.89 -1.03 -0.63
CA ARG A 219 3.75 0.23 0.12
C ARG A 219 4.58 1.38 -0.46
N LEU A 220 5.73 1.08 -1.07
CA LEU A 220 6.59 2.08 -1.70
C LEU A 220 6.03 2.53 -3.06
N GLY A 221 5.25 1.68 -3.74
CA GLY A 221 4.77 1.95 -5.10
C GLY A 221 5.87 1.85 -6.18
N SER A 222 6.99 1.18 -5.87
CA SER A 222 8.08 0.99 -6.83
C SER A 222 7.75 -0.16 -7.78
N ILE A 223 7.26 0.16 -8.99
CA ILE A 223 6.81 -0.85 -9.96
C ILE A 223 7.89 -1.90 -10.28
N ARG A 224 9.16 -1.49 -10.39
CA ARG A 224 10.28 -2.41 -10.63
C ARG A 224 10.48 -3.40 -9.47
N SER A 225 10.42 -2.90 -8.24
CA SER A 225 10.54 -3.74 -7.04
C SER A 225 9.32 -4.66 -6.91
N ILE A 226 8.12 -4.17 -7.24
CA ILE A 226 6.90 -4.99 -7.23
C ILE A 226 7.05 -6.15 -8.21
N ARG A 227 7.46 -5.92 -9.46
CA ARG A 227 7.70 -7.01 -10.44
C ARG A 227 8.74 -8.00 -9.96
N GLU A 228 9.86 -7.54 -9.43
CA GLU A 228 10.90 -8.41 -8.88
C GLU A 228 10.36 -9.33 -7.77
N TYR A 229 9.68 -8.76 -6.77
CA TYR A 229 9.28 -9.50 -5.57
C TYR A 229 8.00 -10.30 -5.73
N VAL A 230 7.05 -9.86 -6.58
CA VAL A 230 5.93 -10.70 -7.01
C VAL A 230 6.48 -11.94 -7.72
N ARG A 231 7.39 -11.75 -8.69
CA ARG A 231 7.93 -12.90 -9.43
C ARG A 231 8.74 -13.84 -8.55
N LYS A 232 9.55 -13.31 -7.63
CA LYS A 232 10.28 -14.14 -6.64
C LYS A 232 9.31 -14.96 -5.80
N LEU A 233 8.25 -14.35 -5.26
CA LEU A 233 7.25 -15.04 -4.47
C LEU A 233 6.54 -16.13 -5.27
N ILE A 234 6.02 -15.83 -6.46
CA ILE A 234 5.31 -16.82 -7.29
C ILE A 234 6.23 -17.98 -7.70
N ALA A 235 7.47 -17.68 -8.09
CA ALA A 235 8.44 -18.71 -8.47
C ALA A 235 8.78 -19.69 -7.33
N LEU A 236 8.63 -19.29 -6.05
CA LEU A 236 8.80 -20.22 -4.92
C LEU A 236 7.76 -21.35 -4.93
N PHE A 237 6.57 -21.09 -5.48
CA PHE A 237 5.45 -22.04 -5.49
C PHE A 237 5.25 -22.75 -6.84
N GLU A 238 5.87 -22.26 -7.92
CA GLU A 238 5.81 -22.88 -9.26
C GLU A 238 6.92 -23.89 -9.55
N GLY A 239 7.96 -23.96 -8.71
CA GLY A 239 9.12 -24.83 -8.92
C GLY A 239 8.73 -26.31 -9.11
N SER A 240 9.41 -26.99 -10.03
CA SER A 240 9.14 -28.35 -10.52
C SER A 240 9.14 -29.46 -9.46
N GLN A 241 9.54 -29.17 -8.22
CA GLN A 241 9.55 -30.14 -7.12
C GLN A 241 8.56 -29.83 -5.98
N HIS A 242 7.76 -28.75 -6.06
CA HIS A 242 6.83 -28.36 -4.99
C HIS A 242 7.46 -28.37 -3.57
N GLU A 243 8.78 -28.19 -3.46
CA GLU A 243 9.54 -28.44 -2.23
C GLU A 243 9.00 -27.57 -1.08
N LEU A 244 8.65 -26.31 -1.37
CA LEU A 244 8.07 -25.42 -0.38
C LEU A 244 6.68 -25.87 0.07
N MET A 245 5.83 -26.39 -0.82
CA MET A 245 4.51 -26.90 -0.41
C MET A 245 4.65 -28.13 0.47
N GLY A 246 5.60 -29.03 0.18
CA GLY A 246 5.93 -30.16 1.04
C GLY A 246 6.54 -29.75 2.39
N GLU A 247 7.41 -28.73 2.40
CA GLU A 247 7.91 -28.14 3.64
C GLU A 247 6.78 -27.52 4.47
N LEU A 248 5.85 -26.79 3.84
CA LEU A 248 4.71 -26.19 4.53
C LEU A 248 3.78 -27.27 5.10
N GLU A 249 3.49 -28.33 4.36
CA GLU A 249 2.68 -29.46 4.87
C GLU A 249 3.31 -30.09 6.13
N ARG A 250 4.63 -30.25 6.16
CA ARG A 250 5.34 -30.86 7.30
C ARG A 250 5.56 -29.89 8.47
N PHE A 251 5.93 -28.65 8.19
CA PHE A 251 6.49 -27.74 9.19
C PHE A 251 5.59 -26.54 9.54
N ALA A 252 4.66 -26.18 8.65
CA ALA A 252 3.68 -25.10 8.86
C ALA A 252 2.30 -25.49 8.30
N PRO A 253 1.71 -26.61 8.76
CA PRO A 253 0.46 -27.16 8.23
C PRO A 253 -0.73 -26.19 8.32
N GLU A 254 -0.66 -25.21 9.22
CA GLU A 254 -1.66 -24.17 9.37
C GLU A 254 -1.71 -23.22 8.17
N LEU A 255 -0.56 -22.96 7.52
CA LEU A 255 -0.45 -22.10 6.35
C LEU A 255 -0.74 -22.85 5.05
N TYR A 256 -0.34 -24.13 4.98
CA TYR A 256 -0.47 -24.97 3.78
C TYR A 256 -1.81 -24.85 3.04
N PRO A 257 -2.99 -25.02 3.69
CA PRO A 257 -4.28 -24.96 3.01
C PRO A 257 -4.66 -23.54 2.55
N LEU A 258 -4.02 -22.49 3.09
CA LEU A 258 -4.34 -21.10 2.80
C LEU A 258 -3.59 -20.58 1.56
N VAL A 259 -2.45 -21.20 1.21
CA VAL A 259 -1.54 -20.76 0.14
C VAL A 259 -2.25 -20.52 -1.20
N PRO A 260 -3.10 -21.44 -1.73
CA PRO A 260 -3.69 -21.25 -3.05
C PRO A 260 -4.49 -19.95 -3.15
N SER A 261 -5.33 -19.67 -2.14
CA SER A 261 -6.17 -18.47 -2.09
C SER A 261 -5.38 -17.20 -1.75
N MET A 262 -4.29 -17.35 -1.00
CA MET A 262 -3.39 -16.26 -0.62
C MET A 262 -2.61 -15.72 -1.84
N LEU A 263 -2.25 -16.59 -2.78
CA LEU A 263 -1.45 -16.24 -3.96
C LEU A 263 -2.29 -15.81 -5.18
N GLU A 264 -3.59 -16.07 -5.20
CA GLU A 264 -4.45 -15.80 -6.37
C GLU A 264 -4.31 -14.38 -6.90
N ARG A 265 -4.38 -13.39 -6.01
CA ARG A 265 -4.28 -11.97 -6.36
C ARG A 265 -2.90 -11.63 -6.92
N TYR A 266 -1.83 -12.16 -6.33
CA TYR A 266 -0.46 -11.91 -6.77
C TYR A 266 -0.14 -12.56 -8.11
N ARG A 267 -0.77 -13.70 -8.45
CA ARG A 267 -0.67 -14.29 -9.79
C ARG A 267 -1.24 -13.38 -10.88
N LYS A 268 -2.31 -12.62 -10.58
CA LYS A 268 -2.88 -11.64 -11.52
C LYS A 268 -1.98 -10.42 -11.74
N ILE A 269 -1.12 -10.11 -10.76
CA ILE A 269 -0.16 -9.00 -10.82
C ILE A 269 1.22 -9.48 -11.36
N ASP A 270 1.44 -10.80 -11.49
CA ASP A 270 2.69 -11.35 -12.00
C ASP A 270 2.73 -11.30 -13.53
N THR A 271 3.77 -10.67 -14.07
CA THR A 271 4.03 -10.66 -15.51
C THR A 271 4.90 -11.85 -15.95
N GLY A 272 5.33 -12.71 -15.02
CA GLY A 272 6.26 -13.81 -15.30
C GLY A 272 7.70 -13.32 -15.46
N ARG A 273 7.96 -12.02 -15.30
CA ARG A 273 9.26 -11.38 -15.47
C ARG A 273 9.61 -10.55 -14.23
N LYS A 274 10.91 -10.40 -13.98
CA LYS A 274 11.41 -9.54 -12.89
C LYS A 274 11.55 -8.07 -13.33
N THR A 275 11.64 -7.84 -14.64
CA THR A 275 11.83 -6.54 -15.27
C THR A 275 10.53 -6.02 -15.85
N VAL A 276 10.41 -4.69 -15.95
CA VAL A 276 9.28 -4.03 -16.60
C VAL A 276 9.55 -4.00 -18.10
N GLU A 277 8.66 -4.64 -18.85
CA GLU A 277 8.64 -4.64 -20.31
C GLU A 277 7.24 -4.22 -20.74
N LEU A 278 7.13 -3.15 -21.53
CA LEU A 278 5.82 -2.62 -21.89
C LEU A 278 5.16 -3.45 -22.98
N ASP A 279 4.23 -4.30 -22.57
CA ASP A 279 3.34 -5.10 -23.40
C ASP A 279 1.95 -5.23 -22.77
N GLU A 280 1.06 -5.99 -23.41
CA GLU A 280 -0.32 -6.21 -22.92
C GLU A 280 -0.33 -6.84 -21.53
N LYS A 281 0.58 -7.78 -21.26
CA LYS A 281 0.67 -8.46 -19.97
C LYS A 281 1.05 -7.50 -18.85
N GLU A 282 1.97 -6.58 -19.12
CA GLU A 282 2.32 -5.51 -18.17
C GLU A 282 1.14 -4.57 -17.92
N LEU A 283 0.42 -4.14 -18.97
CA LEU A 283 -0.75 -3.29 -18.83
C LEU A 283 -1.89 -3.97 -18.04
N ASP A 284 -2.11 -5.27 -18.26
CA ASP A 284 -3.11 -6.02 -17.49
C ASP A 284 -2.67 -6.17 -16.02
N ALA A 285 -1.40 -6.48 -15.77
CA ALA A 285 -0.86 -6.57 -14.40
C ALA A 285 -0.88 -5.23 -13.66
N GLU A 286 -0.63 -4.10 -14.35
CA GLU A 286 -0.80 -2.76 -13.78
C GLU A 286 -2.27 -2.44 -13.46
N ARG A 287 -3.22 -2.87 -14.31
CA ARG A 287 -4.64 -2.72 -14.03
C ARG A 287 -5.09 -3.55 -12.83
N GLU A 288 -4.61 -4.79 -12.70
CA GLU A 288 -4.89 -5.64 -11.53
C GLU A 288 -4.24 -5.08 -10.25
N LEU A 289 -3.05 -4.47 -10.36
CA LEU A 289 -2.43 -3.77 -9.25
C LEU A 289 -3.21 -2.50 -8.86
N LEU A 290 -3.76 -1.77 -9.83
CA LEU A 290 -4.64 -0.63 -9.57
C LEU A 290 -5.91 -1.06 -8.84
N LYS A 291 -6.53 -2.17 -9.27
CA LYS A 291 -7.68 -2.78 -8.55
C LYS A 291 -7.29 -3.17 -7.13
N PHE A 292 -6.09 -3.71 -6.92
CA PHE A 292 -5.61 -4.00 -5.56
C PHE A 292 -5.55 -2.76 -4.66
N TYR A 293 -5.01 -1.64 -5.13
CA TYR A 293 -5.01 -0.41 -4.33
C TYR A 293 -6.43 0.15 -4.11
N LEU A 294 -7.35 -0.03 -5.05
CA LEU A 294 -8.75 0.35 -4.86
C LEU A 294 -9.47 -0.54 -3.84
N ASP A 295 -9.29 -1.85 -3.92
CA ASP A 295 -9.91 -2.81 -2.99
C ASP A 295 -9.40 -2.62 -1.55
N THR A 296 -8.19 -2.11 -1.39
CA THR A 296 -7.55 -1.83 -0.08
C THR A 296 -7.73 -0.39 0.40
N GLU A 297 -8.52 0.41 -0.33
CA GLU A 297 -8.76 1.83 -0.07
C GLU A 297 -7.49 2.70 -0.03
N ASP A 298 -6.37 2.22 -0.61
CA ASP A 298 -5.14 3.01 -0.77
C ASP A 298 -5.25 3.91 -2.01
N LEU A 299 -6.12 4.92 -1.90
CA LEU A 299 -6.38 5.88 -2.97
C LEU A 299 -5.13 6.68 -3.35
N GLY A 300 -4.18 6.85 -2.43
CA GLY A 300 -2.92 7.54 -2.69
C GLY A 300 -2.03 6.75 -3.65
N MET A 301 -1.85 5.45 -3.42
CA MET A 301 -1.14 4.59 -4.36
C MET A 301 -1.91 4.41 -5.66
N ALA A 302 -3.24 4.27 -5.59
CA ALA A 302 -4.08 4.14 -6.77
C ALA A 302 -3.97 5.37 -7.70
N LEU A 303 -3.99 6.60 -7.16
CA LEU A 303 -3.79 7.83 -7.94
C LEU A 303 -2.42 7.89 -8.62
N ARG A 304 -1.36 7.54 -7.87
CA ARG A 304 0.01 7.51 -8.39
C ARG A 304 0.14 6.51 -9.53
N LEU A 305 -0.38 5.30 -9.35
CA LEU A 305 -0.35 4.25 -10.37
C LEU A 305 -1.25 4.60 -11.57
N ALA A 306 -2.45 5.13 -11.35
CA ALA A 306 -3.38 5.47 -12.43
C ALA A 306 -2.78 6.47 -13.43
N ARG A 307 -2.04 7.48 -12.93
CA ARG A 307 -1.33 8.42 -13.81
C ARG A 307 -0.28 7.71 -14.67
N GLU A 308 0.56 6.87 -14.07
CA GLU A 308 1.59 6.14 -14.80
C GLU A 308 1.00 5.08 -15.75
N TYR A 309 -0.12 4.47 -15.38
CA TYR A 309 -0.86 3.51 -16.19
C TYR A 309 -1.36 4.15 -17.49
N LEU A 310 -1.98 5.33 -17.40
CA LEU A 310 -2.41 6.08 -18.57
C LEU A 310 -1.22 6.36 -19.51
N VAL A 311 -0.10 6.86 -18.96
CA VAL A 311 1.13 7.09 -19.73
C VAL A 311 1.58 5.82 -20.44
N ASN A 312 1.61 4.68 -19.73
CA ASN A 312 2.02 3.39 -20.29
C ASN A 312 1.10 2.93 -21.42
N VAL A 313 -0.22 3.09 -21.28
CA VAL A 313 -1.19 2.80 -22.36
C VAL A 313 -0.86 3.63 -23.61
N ALA A 314 -0.64 4.93 -23.47
CA ALA A 314 -0.31 5.79 -24.61
C ALA A 314 1.04 5.44 -25.25
N LEU A 315 2.07 5.13 -24.45
CA LEU A 315 3.37 4.71 -24.97
C LEU A 315 3.26 3.39 -25.74
N TYR A 316 2.51 2.42 -25.20
CA TYR A 316 2.29 1.13 -25.85
C TYR A 316 1.60 1.29 -27.20
N LYS A 317 0.47 2.01 -27.24
CA LYS A 317 -0.33 2.21 -28.45
C LYS A 317 0.39 3.04 -29.53
N ARG A 318 1.34 3.89 -29.13
CA ARG A 318 2.21 4.64 -30.05
C ARG A 318 3.45 3.86 -30.52
N GLY A 319 3.63 2.62 -30.10
CA GLY A 319 4.81 1.82 -30.43
C GLY A 319 6.10 2.31 -29.75
N LEU A 320 6.00 3.10 -28.68
CA LEU A 320 7.13 3.69 -27.95
C LEU A 320 7.57 2.83 -26.74
N LYS A 321 7.40 1.51 -26.82
CA LYS A 321 7.67 0.57 -25.71
C LYS A 321 9.10 0.62 -25.17
N GLU A 322 10.09 0.84 -26.03
CA GLU A 322 11.51 0.95 -25.64
C GLU A 322 11.78 2.20 -24.79
N LYS A 323 10.88 3.19 -24.83
CA LYS A 323 10.97 4.44 -24.07
C LYS A 323 10.17 4.40 -22.78
N VAL A 324 9.71 3.23 -22.33
CA VAL A 324 8.89 3.10 -21.11
C VAL A 324 9.57 3.70 -19.87
N LEU A 325 10.89 3.75 -19.80
CA LEU A 325 11.63 4.36 -18.69
C LEU A 325 12.22 5.74 -19.01
N ASP A 326 12.05 6.23 -20.24
CA ASP A 326 12.59 7.54 -20.65
C ASP A 326 11.74 8.67 -20.08
N ARG A 327 12.31 9.39 -19.12
CA ARG A 327 11.63 10.48 -18.40
C ARG A 327 11.04 11.52 -19.35
N LYS A 328 11.79 11.94 -20.38
CA LYS A 328 11.37 13.01 -21.30
C LYS A 328 10.16 12.60 -22.12
N THR A 329 10.17 11.37 -22.63
CA THR A 329 9.04 10.82 -23.38
C THR A 329 7.81 10.71 -22.49
N ARG A 330 7.95 10.22 -21.25
CA ARG A 330 6.84 10.10 -20.29
C ARG A 330 6.23 11.46 -19.92
N GLU A 331 7.07 12.46 -19.63
CA GLU A 331 6.61 13.82 -19.28
C GLU A 331 5.85 14.51 -20.42
N SER A 332 6.12 14.13 -21.69
CA SER A 332 5.44 14.70 -22.86
C SER A 332 4.02 14.15 -23.13
N VAL A 333 3.62 13.05 -22.50
CA VAL A 333 2.29 12.44 -22.71
C VAL A 333 1.22 13.23 -21.96
N THR A 334 0.24 13.74 -22.70
CA THR A 334 -0.78 14.69 -22.22
C THR A 334 -2.19 14.10 -22.37
N PHE A 335 -2.94 13.88 -21.28
CA PHE A 335 -4.28 13.28 -21.38
C PHE A 335 -5.42 14.32 -21.35
N PRO A 336 -6.54 14.06 -22.05
CA PRO A 336 -7.76 14.89 -22.02
C PRO A 336 -8.30 15.21 -20.64
N GLU A 337 -8.35 14.19 -19.78
CA GLU A 337 -8.97 14.27 -18.45
C GLU A 337 -8.09 15.03 -17.44
N GLU A 338 -6.86 15.40 -17.82
CA GLU A 338 -5.81 15.86 -16.91
C GLU A 338 -5.86 17.35 -16.59
N ASN A 339 -6.74 17.63 -15.65
CA ASN A 339 -6.32 18.28 -14.40
C ASN A 339 -6.63 17.34 -13.21
N PHE A 340 -7.75 16.61 -13.22
CA PHE A 340 -8.23 15.86 -12.05
C PHE A 340 -7.24 14.83 -11.47
N ILE A 341 -6.83 13.81 -12.23
CA ILE A 341 -5.96 12.73 -11.69
C ILE A 341 -4.60 13.28 -11.29
N ARG A 342 -4.06 14.20 -12.09
CA ARG A 342 -2.77 14.86 -11.82
C ARG A 342 -2.83 15.70 -10.55
N ASP A 343 -3.83 16.56 -10.43
CA ASP A 343 -3.97 17.51 -9.33
C ASP A 343 -4.31 16.76 -8.04
N ALA A 344 -5.20 15.75 -8.10
CA ALA A 344 -5.48 14.88 -6.96
C ALA A 344 -4.23 14.10 -6.52
N ARG A 345 -3.46 13.55 -7.47
CA ARG A 345 -2.19 12.87 -7.17
C ARG A 345 -1.18 13.84 -6.53
N ASN A 346 -1.06 15.07 -7.04
CA ASN A 346 -0.13 16.07 -6.54
C ASN A 346 -0.50 16.50 -5.12
N HIS A 347 -1.77 16.83 -4.89
CA HIS A 347 -2.28 17.14 -3.56
C HIS A 347 -1.97 16.02 -2.56
N VAL A 348 -2.26 14.75 -2.90
CA VAL A 348 -1.92 13.61 -2.03
C VAL A 348 -0.42 13.42 -1.86
N ALA A 349 0.38 13.60 -2.92
CA ALA A 349 1.84 13.49 -2.85
C ALA A 349 2.49 14.56 -1.96
N HIS A 350 1.89 15.74 -1.91
CA HIS A 350 2.32 16.86 -1.07
C HIS A 350 1.54 16.95 0.24
N PHE A 351 0.81 15.90 0.65
CA PHE A 351 0.01 15.88 1.88
C PHE A 351 -0.95 17.08 2.04
N GLY A 352 -1.44 17.62 0.93
CA GLY A 352 -2.35 18.75 0.88
C GLY A 352 -1.71 20.12 1.15
N PHE A 353 -0.39 20.22 1.21
CA PHE A 353 0.33 21.49 1.26
C PHE A 353 0.39 22.16 -0.12
N ASN A 354 -0.77 22.47 -0.70
CA ASN A 354 -0.96 23.26 -1.92
C ASN A 354 -2.25 24.08 -1.85
N GLU A 355 -2.39 25.09 -2.72
CA GLU A 355 -3.58 25.94 -2.80
C GLU A 355 -4.77 25.26 -3.53
N ASP A 356 -4.58 24.02 -4.01
CA ASP A 356 -5.56 23.30 -4.80
C ASP A 356 -6.71 22.76 -3.93
N ASN A 357 -7.95 23.05 -4.33
CA ASN A 357 -9.13 22.43 -3.73
C ASN A 357 -9.24 20.96 -4.16
N LEU A 358 -9.00 20.04 -3.23
CA LEU A 358 -9.12 18.61 -3.52
C LEU A 358 -10.59 18.21 -3.74
N PRO A 359 -10.90 17.43 -4.79
CA PRO A 359 -12.18 16.75 -4.92
C PRO A 359 -12.44 15.76 -3.78
N SER A 360 -13.71 15.48 -3.48
CA SER A 360 -14.07 14.52 -2.43
C SER A 360 -13.49 13.13 -2.67
N GLN A 361 -13.19 12.41 -1.59
CA GLN A 361 -12.66 11.03 -1.63
C GLN A 361 -13.49 10.12 -2.54
N LYS A 362 -14.82 10.21 -2.43
CA LYS A 362 -15.76 9.45 -3.27
C LYS A 362 -15.58 9.74 -4.77
N LYS A 363 -15.39 11.02 -5.13
CA LYS A 363 -15.17 11.41 -6.53
C LYS A 363 -13.85 10.86 -7.06
N ILE A 364 -12.80 10.80 -6.23
CA ILE A 364 -11.52 10.17 -6.59
C ILE A 364 -11.72 8.67 -6.82
N GLU A 365 -12.36 7.99 -5.88
CA GLU A 365 -12.64 6.55 -5.95
C GLU A 365 -13.48 6.19 -7.19
N ASP A 366 -14.58 6.89 -7.45
CA ASP A 366 -15.46 6.66 -8.60
C ASP A 366 -14.69 6.81 -9.92
N ARG A 367 -13.82 7.83 -10.03
CA ARG A 367 -12.97 8.06 -11.20
C ARG A 367 -11.96 6.95 -11.40
N LEU A 368 -11.26 6.54 -10.35
CA LEU A 368 -10.28 5.46 -10.43
C LEU A 368 -10.94 4.11 -10.76
N LYS A 369 -12.12 3.83 -10.19
CA LYS A 369 -12.92 2.64 -10.52
C LYS A 369 -13.37 2.65 -11.97
N ALA A 370 -13.77 3.79 -12.52
CA ALA A 370 -14.11 3.92 -13.94
C ALA A 370 -12.89 3.65 -14.83
N LEU A 371 -11.73 4.23 -14.48
CA LEU A 371 -10.47 4.02 -15.21
C LEU A 371 -10.03 2.56 -15.17
N ALA A 372 -10.08 1.89 -14.02
CA ALA A 372 -9.69 0.49 -13.86
C ALA A 372 -10.61 -0.52 -14.57
N LYS A 373 -11.78 -0.08 -15.06
CA LYS A 373 -12.73 -0.90 -15.84
C LYS A 373 -12.48 -0.81 -17.35
N LYS A 374 -11.94 0.30 -17.84
CA LYS A 374 -11.66 0.52 -19.26
C LYS A 374 -10.48 -0.34 -19.71
N ASN A 375 -10.53 -0.80 -20.96
CA ASN A 375 -9.39 -1.47 -21.59
C ASN A 375 -8.41 -0.42 -22.19
N PRO A 376 -7.20 -0.82 -22.63
CA PRO A 376 -6.20 0.12 -23.11
C PRO A 376 -6.62 0.82 -24.41
N ASP A 377 -7.44 0.17 -25.24
CA ASP A 377 -7.96 0.74 -26.49
C ASP A 377 -8.93 1.89 -26.21
N GLU A 378 -9.93 1.68 -25.34
CA GLU A 378 -10.89 2.71 -24.93
C GLU A 378 -10.19 3.94 -24.34
N LEU A 379 -9.20 3.72 -23.47
CA LEU A 379 -8.39 4.79 -22.87
C LEU A 379 -7.59 5.56 -23.94
N PHE A 380 -7.08 4.86 -24.95
CA PHE A 380 -6.31 5.47 -26.02
C PHE A 380 -7.20 6.23 -27.02
N GLU A 381 -8.39 5.73 -27.33
CA GLU A 381 -9.37 6.45 -28.16
C GLU A 381 -9.83 7.76 -27.51
N GLU A 382 -9.99 7.77 -26.18
CA GLU A 382 -10.23 9.00 -25.43
C GLU A 382 -9.06 9.98 -25.56
N TYR A 383 -7.84 9.48 -25.42
CA TYR A 383 -6.62 10.23 -25.60
C TYR A 383 -6.52 10.87 -27.00
N GLU A 384 -6.70 10.10 -28.08
CA GLU A 384 -6.58 10.59 -29.47
C GLU A 384 -7.62 11.66 -29.80
N ARG A 385 -8.86 11.49 -29.33
CA ARG A 385 -9.94 12.49 -29.48
C ARG A 385 -9.61 13.85 -28.86
N ALA A 386 -8.70 13.87 -27.89
CA ALA A 386 -8.32 15.09 -27.21
C ALA A 386 -7.00 15.68 -27.70
N GLU A 387 -6.11 14.88 -28.27
CA GLU A 387 -4.92 15.35 -28.94
C GLU A 387 -5.26 16.07 -30.24
N THR A 388 -6.22 15.55 -31.00
CA THR A 388 -6.73 16.17 -32.24
C THR A 388 -7.40 17.53 -32.05
N LYS A 389 -7.74 17.91 -30.81
CA LYS A 389 -8.30 19.23 -30.46
C LYS A 389 -7.29 20.19 -29.81
N SER A 390 -6.00 19.85 -29.82
CA SER A 390 -4.98 20.62 -29.10
C SER A 390 -4.69 21.97 -29.77
N VAL A 391 -4.79 23.05 -28.99
CA VAL A 391 -4.43 24.41 -29.39
C VAL A 391 -2.91 24.56 -29.33
N LYS A 392 -2.30 25.04 -30.42
CA LYS A 392 -0.86 25.26 -30.53
C LYS A 392 -0.52 26.72 -30.25
N ALA A 393 0.45 26.96 -29.38
CA ALA A 393 0.95 28.29 -29.10
C ALA A 393 2.42 28.50 -29.48
N VAL A 394 2.77 29.76 -29.70
CA VAL A 394 4.16 30.24 -29.68
C VAL A 394 4.32 31.16 -28.47
N LEU A 395 5.40 30.98 -27.72
CA LEU A 395 5.91 31.94 -26.74
C LEU A 395 7.22 32.49 -27.27
N SER A 396 7.31 33.80 -27.44
CA SER A 396 8.50 34.45 -28.00
C SER A 396 8.83 35.74 -27.26
N PRO A 397 10.12 36.01 -26.99
CA PRO A 397 10.53 37.36 -26.65
C PRO A 397 10.48 38.23 -27.92
N LEU A 398 10.34 39.54 -27.73
CA LEU A 398 10.46 40.53 -28.80
C LEU A 398 11.22 41.77 -28.32
N GLY A 399 12.26 42.15 -29.05
CA GLY A 399 13.00 43.39 -28.94
C GLY A 399 12.72 44.27 -30.15
N THR A 400 13.67 45.14 -30.50
CA THR A 400 13.50 46.07 -31.63
C THR A 400 13.65 45.41 -33.00
N SER A 401 14.26 44.22 -33.08
CA SER A 401 14.37 43.46 -34.33
C SER A 401 13.12 42.61 -34.60
N LYS A 402 12.53 42.78 -35.78
CA LYS A 402 11.23 42.19 -36.14
C LYS A 402 11.33 40.76 -36.71
N GLY A 403 12.48 40.39 -37.27
CA GLY A 403 12.64 39.20 -38.11
C GLY A 403 12.51 37.85 -37.38
N ALA A 404 12.92 37.77 -36.12
CA ALA A 404 12.85 36.52 -35.34
C ALA A 404 11.39 36.07 -35.13
N LEU A 405 10.54 36.97 -34.63
CA LEU A 405 9.11 36.68 -34.42
C LEU A 405 8.40 36.36 -35.75
N PHE A 406 8.69 37.14 -36.81
CA PHE A 406 8.17 36.87 -38.15
C PHE A 406 8.52 35.46 -38.65
N THR A 407 9.78 35.06 -38.48
CA THR A 407 10.27 33.73 -38.87
C THR A 407 9.51 32.62 -38.13
N ILE A 408 9.39 32.73 -36.80
CA ILE A 408 8.67 31.73 -35.99
C ILE A 408 7.21 31.58 -36.45
N LEU A 409 6.51 32.70 -36.70
CA LEU A 409 5.11 32.66 -37.12
C LEU A 409 4.93 31.99 -38.49
N LYS A 410 5.87 32.20 -39.43
CA LYS A 410 5.82 31.55 -40.75
C LYS A 410 6.07 30.04 -40.69
N HIS A 411 6.95 29.59 -39.80
CA HIS A 411 7.28 28.17 -39.64
C HIS A 411 6.21 27.39 -38.87
N PHE A 412 5.70 27.94 -37.77
CA PHE A 412 4.90 27.16 -36.82
C PHE A 412 3.39 27.38 -36.91
N LYS A 413 2.93 28.50 -37.50
CA LYS A 413 1.51 28.87 -37.67
C LYS A 413 0.64 28.53 -36.45
N PRO A 414 0.92 29.13 -35.28
CA PRO A 414 0.19 28.81 -34.06
C PRO A 414 -1.24 29.37 -34.06
N ASP A 415 -2.10 28.85 -33.19
CA ASP A 415 -3.44 29.40 -32.89
C ASP A 415 -3.36 30.53 -31.86
N VAL A 416 -2.37 30.43 -30.96
CA VAL A 416 -2.14 31.36 -29.85
C VAL A 416 -0.71 31.89 -29.88
N LEU A 417 -0.52 33.18 -29.62
CA LEU A 417 0.79 33.80 -29.54
C LEU A 417 0.94 34.57 -28.23
N VAL A 418 2.01 34.33 -27.49
CA VAL A 418 2.37 35.11 -26.30
C VAL A 418 3.71 35.78 -26.56
N ILE A 419 3.74 37.09 -26.41
CA ILE A 419 4.91 37.94 -26.69
C ILE A 419 5.37 38.58 -25.38
N VAL A 420 6.62 38.36 -24.99
CA VAL A 420 7.23 39.03 -23.83
C VAL A 420 8.14 40.15 -24.35
N THR A 421 7.80 41.41 -24.06
CA THR A 421 8.45 42.56 -24.72
C THR A 421 8.37 43.85 -23.92
N SER A 422 9.14 44.86 -24.30
CA SER A 422 9.03 46.22 -23.74
C SER A 422 7.97 47.05 -24.45
N LYS A 423 7.53 48.14 -23.80
CA LYS A 423 6.55 49.07 -24.39
C LYS A 423 6.97 49.61 -25.77
N GLN A 424 8.26 49.91 -25.94
CA GLN A 424 8.81 50.39 -27.21
C GLN A 424 8.77 49.31 -28.30
N ALA A 425 9.14 48.07 -27.97
CA ALA A 425 9.16 46.98 -28.94
C ALA A 425 7.74 46.48 -29.28
N ALA A 426 6.79 46.61 -28.37
CA ALA A 426 5.38 46.27 -28.57
C ALA A 426 4.72 47.03 -29.73
N GLU A 427 5.18 48.25 -30.05
CA GLU A 427 4.68 49.04 -31.19
C GLU A 427 4.87 48.34 -32.54
N ASN A 428 5.84 47.43 -32.64
CA ASN A 428 6.11 46.67 -33.87
C ASN A 428 5.20 45.44 -34.03
N VAL A 429 4.47 45.03 -32.98
CA VAL A 429 3.68 43.79 -32.99
C VAL A 429 2.60 43.81 -34.09
N PRO A 430 1.74 44.84 -34.21
CA PRO A 430 0.68 44.83 -35.23
C PRO A 430 1.21 44.65 -36.65
N GLU A 431 2.29 45.35 -36.99
CA GLU A 431 2.95 45.27 -38.30
C GLU A 431 3.54 43.86 -38.54
N ILE A 432 4.18 43.26 -37.54
CA ILE A 432 4.73 41.90 -37.66
C ILE A 432 3.62 40.88 -37.91
N LEU A 433 2.51 40.96 -37.16
CA LEU A 433 1.39 40.01 -37.30
C LEU A 433 0.74 40.13 -38.68
N GLU A 434 0.55 41.36 -39.17
CA GLU A 434 0.04 41.61 -40.52
C GLU A 434 0.94 41.00 -41.59
N LYS A 435 2.25 41.29 -41.56
CA LYS A 435 3.23 40.74 -42.53
C LYS A 435 3.34 39.22 -42.42
N ALA A 436 3.27 38.67 -41.21
CA ALA A 436 3.26 37.23 -40.98
C ALA A 436 1.97 36.57 -41.48
N GLY A 437 0.87 37.32 -41.63
CA GLY A 437 -0.45 36.78 -41.94
C GLY A 437 -1.03 36.00 -40.76
N PHE A 438 -0.71 36.41 -39.53
CA PHE A 438 -1.20 35.76 -38.32
C PHE A 438 -2.60 36.25 -37.97
N SER A 439 -3.55 35.32 -37.82
CA SER A 439 -4.96 35.61 -37.49
C SER A 439 -5.42 34.97 -36.18
N GLY A 440 -4.50 34.34 -35.43
CA GLY A 440 -4.78 33.71 -34.14
C GLY A 440 -4.94 34.72 -33.00
N LYS A 441 -5.19 34.20 -31.79
CA LYS A 441 -5.22 35.02 -30.58
C LYS A 441 -3.80 35.41 -30.19
N HIS A 442 -3.55 36.64 -29.78
CA HIS A 442 -2.25 37.04 -29.25
C HIS A 442 -2.37 37.82 -27.94
N HIS A 443 -1.36 37.72 -27.10
CA HIS A 443 -1.23 38.47 -25.85
C HIS A 443 0.19 39.03 -25.73
N VAL A 444 0.28 40.29 -25.31
CA VAL A 444 1.55 41.00 -25.13
C VAL A 444 1.76 41.22 -23.64
N VAL A 445 2.74 40.54 -23.07
CA VAL A 445 3.18 40.71 -21.69
C VAL A 445 4.27 41.78 -21.67
N LEU A 446 3.93 42.93 -21.08
CA LEU A 446 4.80 44.10 -21.04
C LEU A 446 5.80 44.03 -19.89
N VAL A 447 7.06 44.29 -20.20
CA VAL A 447 8.19 44.43 -19.27
C VAL A 447 8.63 45.89 -19.26
N ASN A 448 8.71 46.51 -18.08
CA ASN A 448 9.08 47.93 -17.98
C ASN A 448 10.54 48.14 -18.32
N ASP A 449 11.44 47.32 -17.75
CA ASP A 449 12.86 47.35 -18.07
C ASP A 449 13.34 46.01 -18.67
N PRO A 450 13.48 45.92 -20.01
CA PRO A 450 13.92 44.70 -20.67
C PRO A 450 15.42 44.41 -20.47
N PHE A 451 16.19 45.24 -19.77
CA PHE A 451 17.62 45.03 -19.53
C PHE A 451 17.92 44.64 -18.09
N THR A 452 17.31 45.30 -17.10
CA THR A 452 17.63 45.07 -15.67
C THR A 452 16.43 44.79 -14.76
N GLY A 453 15.19 44.74 -15.29
CA GLY A 453 13.94 44.49 -14.54
C GLY A 453 13.75 43.04 -14.07
N VAL A 454 14.68 42.50 -13.28
CA VAL A 454 14.63 41.12 -12.77
C VAL A 454 13.50 40.91 -11.74
N ASP A 455 13.10 41.97 -11.04
CA ASP A 455 11.97 42.01 -10.11
C ASP A 455 10.60 41.78 -10.80
N GLU A 456 10.52 41.96 -12.12
CA GLU A 456 9.30 41.75 -12.91
C GLU A 456 9.04 40.29 -13.29
N VAL A 457 10.04 39.40 -13.11
CA VAL A 457 10.02 38.02 -13.63
C VAL A 457 8.81 37.23 -13.14
N GLU A 458 8.49 37.25 -11.84
CA GLU A 458 7.37 36.47 -11.29
C GLU A 458 6.02 36.90 -11.89
N LYS A 459 5.80 38.20 -12.02
CA LYS A 459 4.58 38.77 -12.61
C LYS A 459 4.44 38.36 -14.08
N VAL A 460 5.51 38.49 -14.85
CA VAL A 460 5.55 38.10 -16.28
C VAL A 460 5.27 36.61 -16.44
N VAL A 461 5.84 35.77 -15.57
CA VAL A 461 5.63 34.32 -15.59
C VAL A 461 4.17 33.97 -15.33
N GLU A 462 3.57 34.55 -14.29
CA GLU A 462 2.19 34.25 -13.91
C GLU A 462 1.19 34.72 -14.97
N GLU A 463 1.38 35.93 -15.53
CA GLU A 463 0.53 36.47 -16.58
C GLU A 463 0.54 35.61 -17.85
N ALA A 464 1.73 35.25 -18.34
CA ALA A 464 1.88 34.40 -19.51
C ALA A 464 1.29 33.01 -19.28
N ARG A 465 1.55 32.42 -18.11
CA ARG A 465 1.02 31.10 -17.73
C ARG A 465 -0.50 31.09 -17.71
N LYS A 466 -1.12 32.06 -17.04
CA LYS A 466 -2.57 32.20 -16.95
C LYS A 466 -3.21 32.31 -18.35
N TYR A 467 -2.65 33.12 -19.23
CA TYR A 467 -3.17 33.26 -20.59
C TYR A 467 -3.08 31.96 -21.41
N LEU A 468 -1.98 31.20 -21.28
CA LEU A 468 -1.83 29.90 -21.94
C LEU A 468 -2.81 28.86 -21.39
N GLU A 469 -3.10 28.90 -20.08
CA GLU A 469 -4.09 28.04 -19.42
C GLU A 469 -5.53 28.37 -19.88
N GLU A 470 -5.91 29.65 -19.88
CA GLU A 470 -7.24 30.12 -20.31
C GLU A 470 -7.56 29.78 -21.77
N ASN A 471 -6.54 29.68 -22.61
CA ASN A 471 -6.69 29.32 -24.03
C ASN A 471 -6.54 27.81 -24.32
N GLY A 472 -6.44 26.97 -23.29
CA GLY A 472 -6.42 25.51 -23.47
C GLY A 472 -5.21 24.99 -24.25
N VAL A 473 -4.08 25.70 -24.19
CA VAL A 473 -2.88 25.40 -24.98
C VAL A 473 -2.22 24.11 -24.50
N ARG A 474 -1.94 23.19 -25.43
CA ARG A 474 -1.31 21.89 -25.16
C ARG A 474 0.01 21.67 -25.89
N GLU A 475 0.25 22.38 -27.00
CA GLU A 475 1.56 22.42 -27.66
C GLU A 475 2.11 23.84 -27.59
N VAL A 476 3.36 24.00 -27.16
CA VAL A 476 4.01 25.31 -27.09
C VAL A 476 5.37 25.26 -27.74
N VAL A 477 5.58 26.14 -28.72
CA VAL A 477 6.88 26.42 -29.30
C VAL A 477 7.48 27.60 -28.56
N ILE A 478 8.63 27.38 -27.92
CA ILE A 478 9.37 28.37 -27.15
C ILE A 478 10.49 28.90 -28.04
N ASN A 479 10.38 30.14 -28.50
CA ASN A 479 11.45 30.82 -29.18
C ASN A 479 12.34 31.54 -28.15
N LEU A 480 13.66 31.38 -28.23
CA LEU A 480 14.59 32.08 -27.33
C LEU A 480 15.33 33.25 -28.01
N THR A 481 15.09 33.53 -29.29
CA THR A 481 15.74 34.64 -30.01
C THR A 481 14.78 35.80 -30.28
N GLY A 482 15.34 36.97 -30.57
CA GLY A 482 14.55 38.14 -30.97
C GLY A 482 14.22 39.12 -29.86
N GLY A 483 14.75 38.95 -28.64
CA GLY A 483 14.68 39.93 -27.54
C GLY A 483 16.03 40.12 -26.84
N THR A 484 16.04 40.90 -25.76
CA THR A 484 17.20 41.05 -24.88
C THR A 484 17.45 39.76 -24.09
N SER A 485 18.63 39.62 -23.48
CA SER A 485 18.96 38.46 -22.64
C SER A 485 17.97 38.25 -21.49
N LEU A 486 17.48 39.34 -20.87
CA LEU A 486 16.50 39.24 -19.78
C LEU A 486 15.12 38.78 -20.28
N LEU A 487 14.66 39.24 -21.46
CA LEU A 487 13.42 38.75 -22.05
C LEU A 487 13.51 37.26 -22.42
N GLY A 488 14.66 36.83 -22.95
CA GLY A 488 14.94 35.40 -23.18
C GLY A 488 14.89 34.58 -21.90
N TYR A 489 15.51 35.07 -20.82
CA TYR A 489 15.45 34.46 -19.50
C TYR A 489 14.01 34.34 -18.96
N MET A 490 13.20 35.41 -19.06
CA MET A 490 11.79 35.38 -18.65
C MET A 490 10.99 34.32 -19.42
N VAL A 491 11.22 34.17 -20.72
CA VAL A 491 10.61 33.14 -21.56
C VAL A 491 11.03 31.72 -21.12
N GLU A 492 12.29 31.51 -20.74
CA GLU A 492 12.72 30.24 -20.15
C GLU A 492 12.05 29.96 -18.79
N ARG A 493 11.87 30.98 -17.94
CA ARG A 493 11.16 30.83 -16.67
C ARG A 493 9.69 30.48 -16.87
N ILE A 494 9.03 31.09 -17.86
CA ILE A 494 7.67 30.70 -18.26
C ILE A 494 7.66 29.24 -18.72
N ARG A 495 8.58 28.85 -19.62
CA ARG A 495 8.74 27.46 -20.09
C ARG A 495 8.81 26.48 -18.93
N ASP A 496 9.65 26.76 -17.93
CA ASP A 496 9.83 25.88 -16.78
C ASP A 496 8.55 25.74 -15.95
N GLY A 497 7.76 26.82 -15.83
CA GLY A 497 6.47 26.82 -15.15
C GLY A 497 5.37 26.06 -15.90
N ILE A 498 5.44 25.98 -17.23
CA ILE A 498 4.40 25.36 -18.08
C ILE A 498 4.75 23.96 -18.60
N ARG A 499 5.95 23.45 -18.31
CA ARG A 499 6.50 22.21 -18.89
C ARG A 499 5.68 20.94 -18.62
N TYR A 500 4.94 20.90 -17.51
CA TYR A 500 4.17 19.73 -17.13
C TYR A 500 2.84 19.67 -17.87
N GLY A 501 2.57 18.56 -18.56
CA GLY A 501 1.31 18.35 -19.28
C GLY A 501 1.17 19.17 -20.57
N ARG A 502 2.28 19.61 -21.16
CA ARG A 502 2.31 20.26 -22.48
C ARG A 502 3.46 19.70 -23.31
N LYS A 503 3.25 19.60 -24.63
CA LYS A 503 4.32 19.32 -25.58
C LYS A 503 5.11 20.60 -25.84
N ILE A 504 6.34 20.64 -25.34
CA ILE A 504 7.23 21.80 -25.50
C ILE A 504 8.29 21.53 -26.58
N THR A 505 8.46 22.49 -27.49
CA THR A 505 9.55 22.50 -28.47
C THR A 505 10.29 23.82 -28.35
N THR A 506 11.58 23.78 -28.02
CA THR A 506 12.41 24.98 -27.88
C THR A 506 13.20 25.21 -29.15
N VAL A 507 13.19 26.43 -29.67
CA VAL A 507 13.82 26.78 -30.95
C VAL A 507 14.55 28.11 -30.89
N LEU A 508 15.48 28.30 -31.82
CA LEU A 508 16.10 29.57 -32.15
C LEU A 508 15.75 29.94 -33.58
N ALA A 509 15.16 31.13 -33.78
CA ALA A 509 15.09 31.73 -35.11
C ALA A 509 16.42 32.42 -35.43
N VAL A 510 17.05 32.01 -36.54
CA VAL A 510 18.37 32.50 -36.97
C VAL A 510 18.25 33.09 -38.37
N ASP A 511 18.73 34.32 -38.53
CA ASP A 511 18.91 34.95 -39.83
C ASP A 511 20.42 35.11 -40.10
N ARG A 512 20.92 34.42 -41.13
CA ARG A 512 22.35 34.40 -41.49
C ARG A 512 22.80 35.65 -42.24
N ARG A 513 21.87 36.53 -42.64
CA ARG A 513 22.18 37.76 -43.36
C ARG A 513 22.87 38.77 -42.44
N PRO A 514 23.69 39.70 -42.95
CA PRO A 514 24.29 40.75 -42.14
C PRO A 514 23.26 41.58 -41.37
N TYR A 515 23.58 42.01 -40.15
CA TYR A 515 22.65 42.74 -39.28
C TYR A 515 22.06 44.01 -39.91
N GLU A 516 22.86 44.75 -40.67
CA GLU A 516 22.39 45.95 -41.40
C GLU A 516 21.37 45.59 -42.49
N GLU A 517 21.52 44.44 -43.15
CA GLU A 517 20.52 43.96 -44.12
C GLU A 517 19.23 43.54 -43.42
N GLN A 518 19.32 42.92 -42.24
CA GLN A 518 18.14 42.56 -41.44
C GLN A 518 17.36 43.79 -40.98
N LYS A 519 18.03 44.91 -40.68
CA LYS A 519 17.36 46.17 -40.34
C LYS A 519 16.60 46.76 -41.52
N VAL A 520 17.20 46.76 -42.71
CA VAL A 520 16.59 47.32 -43.93
C VAL A 520 15.45 46.45 -44.44
N ASN A 521 15.61 45.12 -44.39
CA ASN A 521 14.60 44.16 -44.82
C ASN A 521 14.37 43.07 -43.76
N PRO A 522 13.58 43.38 -42.71
CA PRO A 522 13.38 42.49 -41.58
C PRO A 522 12.39 41.34 -41.83
N TYR A 523 11.61 41.38 -42.92
CA TYR A 523 10.55 40.42 -43.22
C TYR A 523 10.98 39.32 -44.18
N VAL A 524 12.12 38.70 -43.89
CA VAL A 524 12.61 37.52 -44.61
C VAL A 524 12.59 36.33 -43.66
N VAL A 525 12.14 35.18 -44.16
CA VAL A 525 12.03 33.96 -43.35
C VAL A 525 13.41 33.40 -43.10
N GLY A 526 13.84 33.38 -41.83
CA GLY A 526 15.09 32.77 -41.39
C GLY A 526 15.01 31.25 -41.22
N GLU A 527 16.10 30.69 -40.70
CA GLU A 527 16.28 29.29 -40.34
C GLU A 527 15.77 29.02 -38.91
N ILE A 528 15.29 27.81 -38.66
CA ILE A 528 14.90 27.33 -37.32
C ILE A 528 15.92 26.30 -36.85
N LEU A 529 16.55 26.57 -35.71
CA LEU A 529 17.36 25.58 -35.00
C LEU A 529 16.54 25.05 -33.83
N GLU A 530 16.13 23.78 -33.91
CA GLU A 530 15.52 23.12 -32.75
C GLU A 530 16.61 22.81 -31.72
N LEU A 531 16.41 23.30 -30.49
CA LEU A 531 17.31 23.00 -29.40
C LEU A 531 17.00 21.62 -28.83
N PRO A 532 18.03 20.83 -28.47
CA PRO A 532 17.81 19.57 -27.77
C PRO A 532 17.01 19.85 -26.49
N ARG A 533 15.96 19.05 -26.27
CA ARG A 533 15.17 19.16 -25.03
C ARG A 533 16.10 18.95 -23.84
N GLY A 534 16.21 19.95 -22.95
CA GLY A 534 16.94 19.89 -21.68
C GLY A 534 16.50 18.72 -20.81
#